data_AF-A0A5C8L6R9-F1
#
_entry.id   AF-A0A5C8L6R9-F1
#
_cell.length_a   1.000
_cell.length_b   1.000
_cell.length_c   1.000
_cell.angle_alpha   90.00
_cell.angle_beta   90.00
_cell.angle_gamma   90.00
#
_symmetry.space_group_name_H-M   'P 1'
#
loop_
_entity.id
_entity.type
_entity.pdbx_description
1 polymer ?
#
loop_
_entity_poly.entity_id
_entity_poly.type
_entity_poly.pdbx_seq_one_letter_code
_entity_poly.pdbx_strand_id
1 'polypeptide(L)'
;MKKALIIFMSIIIFGCSKDDNSSPESEPIEQNLTVESNNVKTFEVVSVTVNNLELTNNTYQATFGNSEITLLKFDNNSLIFSVPEIEQGTYTLSLSLGTIEFNVAETQVSNTDEIIQNVFDNFSNDIANLDNSDPFIANEITEAESYNTEVLALYNSLNDEQKRQTAMFYEANKEVFENFKNDIASNLNGPTTLSRTPQSDCPTDEFKSFYSCTADNLGNSAIALKNSSKEFLQILALAGASAYLAPASFGLSAVGTFLGLGTAAYIYMTEVRPSFIQFKSSLRSFIGANWILTQATFSVIADEFASESEVSLNVTPDFRSMNSNDSGISEETGYFINSLNTLNVYWNQLTALFGGTIGYQDTSENVDFDNNTDQITITNISNSNVELESLNGQNVTFKSLSGNDESFSFDVEVTKEGFTKTTTINANVTNPTFNYQGTWIRYSTGQNDRYIFDELGNADFREADYLDGNGWQMIDNQINLSYSNGQLILTNLYWNVSNTYNVDNVDDMIFYSTDGTELHRQ
;
A
#
# COMPACT_ATOMS: atom_id res chain seq x y z
N MET A 1 -81.72 46.64 -10.72
CA MET A 1 -81.25 47.81 -11.52
C MET A 1 -79.94 47.38 -12.17
N LYS A 2 -79.91 46.87 -13.42
CA LYS A 2 -79.69 47.59 -14.69
C LYS A 2 -78.70 48.76 -14.61
N LYS A 3 -77.52 48.56 -15.23
CA LYS A 3 -76.74 49.40 -16.16
C LYS A 3 -75.23 49.25 -15.84
N ALA A 4 -74.44 48.56 -16.66
CA ALA A 4 -73.95 48.90 -18.01
C ALA A 4 -72.63 49.68 -17.97
N LEU A 5 -71.59 49.03 -18.54
CA LEU A 5 -70.58 49.51 -19.49
C LEU A 5 -69.98 50.91 -19.29
N ILE A 6 -68.64 51.04 -19.33
CA ILE A 6 -67.94 51.96 -20.24
C ILE A 6 -66.51 51.46 -20.47
N ILE A 7 -66.25 51.15 -21.73
CA ILE A 7 -64.97 51.03 -22.40
C ILE A 7 -64.39 52.44 -22.54
N PHE A 8 -63.14 52.66 -22.15
CA PHE A 8 -62.38 53.82 -22.65
C PHE A 8 -61.16 53.33 -23.42
N MET A 9 -61.34 53.38 -24.73
CA MET A 9 -60.32 53.25 -25.76
C MET A 9 -59.60 54.60 -25.83
N SER A 10 -58.27 54.61 -25.76
CA SER A 10 -57.46 55.75 -26.15
C SER A 10 -56.37 55.26 -27.09
N ILE A 11 -56.72 55.36 -28.37
CA ILE A 11 -55.79 55.36 -29.50
C ILE A 11 -55.08 56.71 -29.48
N ILE A 12 -53.76 56.70 -29.36
CA ILE A 12 -52.90 57.78 -29.87
C ILE A 12 -52.00 57.13 -30.92
N ILE A 13 -52.22 57.53 -32.18
CA ILE A 13 -51.35 57.24 -33.32
C ILE A 13 -50.60 58.55 -33.61
N PHE A 14 -49.27 58.44 -33.72
CA PHE A 14 -48.37 59.01 -34.73
C PHE A 14 -47.08 59.56 -34.12
N GLY A 15 -45.98 58.90 -34.49
CA GLY A 15 -44.62 59.33 -34.22
C GLY A 15 -43.58 58.28 -34.55
N CYS A 16 -43.65 57.64 -35.74
CA CYS A 16 -42.50 56.93 -36.30
C CYS A 16 -41.40 57.95 -36.61
N SER A 17 -40.35 58.03 -35.78
CA SER A 17 -39.01 58.36 -36.26
C SER A 17 -38.23 57.06 -36.32
N LYS A 18 -37.87 56.70 -37.54
CA LYS A 18 -37.03 55.57 -37.87
C LYS A 18 -35.59 55.99 -37.59
N ASP A 19 -35.01 55.51 -36.50
CA ASP A 19 -33.56 55.44 -36.32
C ASP A 19 -33.21 53.95 -36.16
N ASP A 20 -32.66 53.41 -37.25
CA ASP A 20 -31.98 52.11 -37.27
C ASP A 20 -30.70 52.23 -36.45
N ASN A 21 -30.56 51.48 -35.35
CA ASN A 21 -29.41 50.60 -35.15
C ASN A 21 -29.47 49.82 -33.84
N SER A 22 -29.34 48.49 -34.01
CA SER A 22 -28.98 47.47 -33.02
C SER A 22 -29.78 47.46 -31.72
N SER A 23 -30.81 46.60 -31.70
CA SER A 23 -31.17 45.84 -30.51
C SER A 23 -29.89 45.39 -29.81
N PRO A 24 -29.78 45.42 -28.47
CA PRO A 24 -28.72 44.67 -27.82
C PRO A 24 -28.90 43.23 -28.27
N GLU A 25 -27.93 42.72 -29.03
CA GLU A 25 -27.70 41.29 -29.14
C GLU A 25 -27.71 40.79 -27.70
N SER A 26 -28.69 39.95 -27.37
CA SER A 26 -28.59 39.09 -26.20
C SER A 26 -27.23 38.41 -26.32
N GLU A 27 -26.34 38.68 -25.36
CA GLU A 27 -25.09 37.95 -25.23
C GLU A 27 -25.39 36.45 -25.39
N PRO A 28 -24.57 35.70 -26.14
CA PRO A 28 -24.77 34.27 -26.30
C PRO A 28 -24.78 33.65 -24.90
N ILE A 29 -25.78 32.81 -24.62
CA ILE A 29 -25.84 32.01 -23.41
C ILE A 29 -24.50 31.28 -23.31
N GLU A 30 -23.65 31.64 -22.35
CA GLU A 30 -22.44 30.89 -22.05
C GLU A 30 -22.84 29.42 -21.84
N GLN A 31 -22.16 28.50 -22.54
CA GLN A 31 -22.39 27.07 -22.40
C GLN A 31 -22.02 26.63 -20.98
N ASN A 32 -22.98 26.71 -20.07
CA ASN A 32 -22.84 26.25 -18.70
C ASN A 32 -22.93 24.73 -18.57
N LEU A 33 -22.97 23.99 -19.68
CA LEU A 33 -23.18 22.55 -19.69
C LEU A 33 -22.07 21.85 -20.46
N THR A 34 -21.53 20.78 -19.90
CA THR A 34 -20.52 19.91 -20.53
C THR A 34 -20.85 18.44 -20.32
N VAL A 35 -20.44 17.60 -21.26
CA VAL A 35 -20.61 16.14 -21.23
C VAL A 35 -19.30 15.47 -21.63
N GLU A 36 -19.13 14.21 -21.26
CA GLU A 36 -17.94 13.43 -21.61
C GLU A 36 -17.90 13.06 -23.11
N SER A 37 -19.06 12.75 -23.69
CA SER A 37 -19.22 12.46 -25.12
C SER A 37 -20.52 13.06 -25.65
N ASN A 38 -20.44 13.63 -26.87
CA ASN A 38 -21.62 14.05 -27.63
C ASN A 38 -22.16 12.92 -28.53
N ASN A 39 -21.43 11.81 -28.68
CA ASN A 39 -21.90 10.65 -29.42
C ASN A 39 -22.46 9.65 -28.41
N VAL A 40 -23.74 9.38 -28.49
CA VAL A 40 -24.49 8.56 -27.52
C VAL A 40 -25.39 7.57 -28.25
N LYS A 41 -25.83 6.53 -27.56
CA LYS A 41 -26.80 5.56 -28.07
C LYS A 41 -28.16 5.74 -27.38
N THR A 42 -29.24 5.32 -28.03
CA THR A 42 -30.54 5.18 -27.35
C THR A 42 -30.40 4.29 -26.10
N PHE A 43 -31.08 4.59 -25.00
CA PHE A 43 -30.95 3.89 -23.71
C PHE A 43 -29.60 4.05 -22.98
N GLU A 44 -28.67 4.84 -23.51
CA GLU A 44 -27.46 5.22 -22.79
C GLU A 44 -27.80 6.21 -21.67
N VAL A 45 -27.18 6.04 -20.51
CA VAL A 45 -27.24 6.98 -19.39
C VAL A 45 -26.16 8.03 -19.60
N VAL A 46 -26.57 9.30 -19.60
CA VAL A 46 -25.70 10.44 -19.88
C VAL A 46 -25.64 11.34 -18.66
N SER A 47 -24.42 11.67 -18.23
CA SER A 47 -24.13 12.65 -17.19
C SER A 47 -23.79 14.02 -17.80
N VAL A 48 -24.56 15.04 -17.45
CA VAL A 48 -24.38 16.44 -17.85
C VAL A 48 -23.83 17.21 -16.66
N THR A 49 -22.64 17.77 -16.80
CA THR A 49 -22.01 18.64 -15.81
C THR A 49 -22.46 20.08 -16.02
N VAL A 50 -22.88 20.74 -14.95
CA VAL A 50 -23.28 22.15 -14.91
C VAL A 50 -22.16 22.97 -14.32
N ASN A 51 -21.56 23.83 -15.14
CA ASN A 51 -20.42 24.66 -14.77
C ASN A 51 -20.87 25.91 -14.03
N ASN A 52 -20.08 26.32 -13.03
CA ASN A 52 -20.24 27.59 -12.31
C ASN A 52 -21.60 27.79 -11.60
N LEU A 53 -22.33 26.71 -11.34
CA LEU A 53 -23.62 26.75 -10.65
C LEU A 53 -23.80 25.51 -9.76
N GLU A 54 -24.33 25.70 -8.56
CA GLU A 54 -24.79 24.59 -7.71
C GLU A 54 -26.25 24.27 -8.02
N LEU A 55 -26.55 23.00 -8.23
CA LEU A 55 -27.90 22.51 -8.52
C LEU A 55 -28.72 22.48 -7.23
N THR A 56 -29.83 23.21 -7.20
CA THR A 56 -30.70 23.29 -6.01
C THR A 56 -31.89 22.34 -6.05
N ASN A 57 -32.38 22.00 -7.25
CA ASN A 57 -33.53 21.13 -7.43
C ASN A 57 -33.09 19.68 -7.65
N ASN A 58 -33.94 18.72 -7.24
CA ASN A 58 -33.68 17.30 -7.48
C ASN A 58 -33.97 16.88 -8.93
N THR A 59 -34.76 17.66 -9.67
CA THR A 59 -35.13 17.37 -11.06
C THR A 59 -35.16 18.64 -11.90
N TYR A 60 -34.87 18.48 -13.19
CA TYR A 60 -34.89 19.56 -14.18
C TYR A 60 -35.61 19.08 -15.43
N GLN A 61 -36.59 19.86 -15.90
CA GLN A 61 -37.30 19.57 -17.13
C GLN A 61 -36.47 20.01 -18.33
N ALA A 62 -36.43 19.17 -19.36
CA ALA A 62 -35.71 19.42 -20.59
C ALA A 62 -36.46 18.86 -21.80
N THR A 63 -36.04 19.25 -22.99
CA THR A 63 -36.47 18.63 -24.24
C THR A 63 -35.26 18.02 -24.93
N PHE A 64 -35.40 16.79 -25.42
CA PHE A 64 -34.39 16.13 -26.23
C PHE A 64 -34.97 15.91 -27.63
N GLY A 65 -34.61 16.80 -28.57
CA GLY A 65 -35.37 16.95 -29.81
C GLY A 65 -36.80 17.39 -29.54
N ASN A 66 -37.77 16.56 -29.93
CA ASN A 66 -39.20 16.81 -29.72
C ASN A 66 -39.77 16.11 -28.46
N SER A 67 -38.95 15.35 -27.73
CA SER A 67 -39.38 14.57 -26.56
C SER A 67 -39.15 15.37 -25.28
N GLU A 68 -40.18 15.50 -24.45
CA GLU A 68 -40.02 16.01 -23.07
C GLU A 68 -39.35 14.93 -22.22
N ILE A 69 -38.27 15.31 -21.52
CA ILE A 69 -37.53 14.44 -20.61
C ILE A 69 -37.27 15.14 -19.27
N THR A 70 -37.06 14.35 -18.22
CA THR A 70 -36.66 14.85 -16.90
C THR A 70 -35.24 14.39 -16.61
N LEU A 71 -34.37 15.33 -16.28
CA LEU A 71 -33.04 15.07 -15.77
C LEU A 71 -33.09 15.03 -14.24
N LEU A 72 -32.41 14.06 -13.63
CA LEU A 72 -32.29 13.93 -12.19
C LEU A 72 -30.97 14.53 -11.71
N LYS A 73 -30.97 15.23 -10.58
CA LYS A 73 -29.75 15.65 -9.90
C LYS A 73 -29.05 14.42 -9.31
N PHE A 74 -27.79 14.20 -9.68
CA PHE A 74 -26.98 13.12 -9.13
C PHE A 74 -26.03 13.63 -8.04
N ASP A 75 -25.32 14.72 -8.29
CA ASP A 75 -24.52 15.43 -7.27
C ASP A 75 -24.73 16.95 -7.35
N ASN A 76 -23.87 17.74 -6.72
CA ASN A 76 -24.02 19.20 -6.63
C ASN A 76 -23.97 19.92 -7.98
N ASN A 77 -23.35 19.33 -9.00
CA ASN A 77 -23.21 19.93 -10.31
C ASN A 77 -23.51 18.98 -11.48
N SER A 78 -23.89 17.72 -11.23
CA SER A 78 -24.27 16.79 -12.29
C SER A 78 -25.75 16.47 -12.35
N LEU A 79 -26.25 16.40 -13.59
CA LEU A 79 -27.57 15.94 -13.97
C LEU A 79 -27.47 14.67 -14.80
N ILE A 80 -28.36 13.71 -14.59
CA ILE A 80 -28.37 12.44 -15.31
C ILE A 80 -29.70 12.21 -16.00
N PHE A 81 -29.67 11.56 -17.17
CA PHE A 81 -30.86 11.08 -17.88
C PHE A 81 -30.51 9.86 -18.74
N SER A 82 -31.54 9.11 -19.14
CA SER A 82 -31.41 8.10 -20.20
C SER A 82 -31.80 8.72 -21.53
N VAL A 83 -31.00 8.49 -22.57
CA VAL A 83 -31.37 8.84 -23.95
C VAL A 83 -32.64 8.06 -24.32
N PRO A 84 -33.71 8.73 -24.78
CA PRO A 84 -34.96 8.06 -25.13
C PRO A 84 -34.80 7.17 -26.36
N GLU A 85 -35.74 6.26 -26.56
CA GLU A 85 -35.84 5.49 -27.80
C GLU A 85 -36.30 6.41 -28.95
N ILE A 86 -35.36 6.78 -29.82
CA ILE A 86 -35.55 7.69 -30.95
C ILE A 86 -34.72 7.21 -32.14
N GLU A 87 -35.06 7.66 -33.34
CA GLU A 87 -34.28 7.35 -34.55
C GLU A 87 -32.86 7.91 -34.45
N GLN A 88 -31.93 7.32 -35.19
CA GLN A 88 -30.57 7.84 -35.29
C GLN A 88 -30.57 9.25 -35.90
N GLY A 89 -29.73 10.15 -35.37
CA GLY A 89 -29.65 11.52 -35.85
C GLY A 89 -29.04 12.48 -34.84
N THR A 90 -29.03 13.77 -35.19
CA THR A 90 -28.53 14.83 -34.32
C THR A 90 -29.69 15.48 -33.58
N TYR A 91 -29.59 15.54 -32.25
CA TYR A 91 -30.64 16.05 -31.36
C TYR A 91 -30.06 17.03 -30.36
N THR A 92 -30.83 18.09 -30.06
CA THR A 92 -30.46 19.07 -29.04
C THR A 92 -31.16 18.74 -27.74
N LEU A 93 -30.38 18.56 -26.67
CA LEU A 93 -30.85 18.65 -25.30
C LEU A 93 -30.99 20.14 -24.95
N SER A 94 -32.20 20.58 -24.63
CA SER A 94 -32.49 21.96 -24.21
C SER A 94 -33.07 21.99 -22.81
N LEU A 95 -32.43 22.74 -21.92
CA LEU A 95 -32.87 23.01 -20.56
C LEU A 95 -32.70 24.49 -20.22
N SER A 96 -33.34 24.93 -19.14
CA SER A 96 -33.21 26.32 -18.66
C SER A 96 -31.77 26.75 -18.35
N LEU A 97 -30.85 25.79 -18.17
CA LEU A 97 -29.45 26.01 -17.85
C LEU A 97 -28.53 26.07 -19.09
N GLY A 98 -29.04 25.75 -20.28
CA GLY A 98 -28.27 25.74 -21.52
C GLY A 98 -28.72 24.67 -22.52
N THR A 99 -27.94 24.50 -23.59
CA THR A 99 -28.21 23.52 -24.64
C THR A 99 -26.96 22.71 -24.98
N ILE A 100 -27.11 21.42 -25.25
CA ILE A 100 -26.05 20.53 -25.75
C ILE A 100 -26.57 19.79 -26.99
N GLU A 101 -25.73 19.63 -28.00
CA GLU A 101 -26.02 18.82 -29.18
C GLU A 101 -25.42 17.41 -29.02
N PHE A 102 -26.23 16.40 -29.36
CA PHE A 102 -25.84 14.99 -29.34
C PHE A 102 -26.04 14.37 -30.72
N ASN A 103 -25.12 13.48 -31.10
CA ASN A 103 -25.28 12.54 -32.20
C ASN A 103 -25.74 11.20 -31.61
N VAL A 104 -26.96 10.80 -31.93
CA VAL A 104 -27.59 9.60 -31.40
C VAL A 104 -27.53 8.48 -32.42
N ALA A 105 -27.00 7.34 -31.98
CA ALA A 105 -27.10 6.07 -32.70
C ALA A 105 -28.17 5.18 -32.06
N GLU A 106 -28.78 4.31 -32.86
CA GLU A 106 -29.70 3.29 -32.35
C GLU A 106 -28.90 2.15 -31.68
N THR A 107 -29.31 1.74 -30.48
CA THR A 107 -28.75 0.57 -29.81
C THR A 107 -29.23 -0.69 -30.52
N GLN A 108 -28.30 -1.56 -30.92
CA GLN A 108 -28.62 -2.76 -31.67
C GLN A 108 -28.47 -3.99 -30.78
N VAL A 109 -29.57 -4.72 -30.59
CA VAL A 109 -29.59 -6.01 -29.88
C VAL A 109 -30.01 -7.09 -30.87
N SER A 110 -29.06 -7.92 -31.30
CA SER A 110 -29.31 -8.99 -32.28
C SER A 110 -30.20 -10.11 -31.72
N ASN A 111 -30.02 -10.44 -30.43
CA ASN A 111 -30.82 -11.43 -29.71
C ASN A 111 -30.84 -11.13 -28.21
N THR A 112 -31.99 -10.65 -27.73
CA THR A 112 -32.21 -10.23 -26.33
C THR A 112 -31.86 -11.33 -25.32
N ASP A 113 -32.39 -12.54 -25.50
CA ASP A 113 -32.18 -13.61 -24.53
C ASP A 113 -30.75 -14.14 -24.59
N GLU A 114 -30.15 -14.24 -25.78
CA GLU A 114 -28.77 -14.73 -25.91
C GLU A 114 -27.75 -13.80 -25.23
N ILE A 115 -27.86 -12.48 -25.42
CA ILE A 115 -26.96 -11.52 -24.76
C ILE A 115 -27.02 -11.67 -23.24
N ILE A 116 -28.22 -11.76 -22.68
CA ILE A 116 -28.41 -11.82 -21.24
C ILE A 116 -28.04 -13.19 -20.67
N GLN A 117 -28.33 -14.28 -21.38
CA GLN A 117 -27.88 -15.62 -20.97
C GLN A 117 -26.35 -15.73 -20.97
N ASN A 118 -25.67 -15.14 -21.95
CA ASN A 118 -24.21 -15.10 -21.97
C ASN A 118 -23.62 -14.45 -20.71
N VAL A 119 -24.28 -13.43 -20.14
CA VAL A 119 -23.83 -12.82 -18.87
C VAL A 119 -23.87 -13.83 -17.74
N PHE A 120 -24.95 -14.58 -17.61
CA PHE A 120 -25.13 -15.58 -16.55
C PHE A 120 -24.21 -16.80 -16.72
N ASP A 121 -23.98 -17.22 -17.95
CA ASP A 121 -23.04 -18.30 -18.28
C ASP A 121 -21.59 -17.88 -17.99
N ASN A 122 -21.20 -16.66 -18.40
CA ASN A 122 -19.88 -16.10 -18.10
C ASN A 122 -19.68 -15.94 -16.59
N PHE A 123 -20.67 -15.41 -15.87
CA PHE A 123 -20.62 -15.35 -14.41
C PHE A 123 -20.34 -16.71 -13.78
N SER A 124 -21.03 -17.76 -14.23
CA SER A 124 -20.85 -19.11 -13.69
C SER A 124 -19.45 -19.65 -13.95
N ASN A 125 -18.89 -19.37 -15.14
CA ASN A 125 -17.52 -19.73 -15.49
C ASN A 125 -16.49 -18.97 -14.64
N ASP A 126 -16.69 -17.66 -14.47
CA ASP A 126 -15.77 -16.80 -13.74
C ASP A 126 -15.75 -17.15 -12.25
N ILE A 127 -16.92 -17.38 -11.63
CA ILE A 127 -17.03 -17.85 -10.25
C ILE A 127 -16.30 -19.18 -10.06
N ALA A 128 -16.46 -20.14 -11.00
CA ALA A 128 -15.82 -21.44 -10.91
C ALA A 128 -14.28 -21.37 -10.98
N ASN A 129 -13.72 -20.28 -11.52
CA ASN A 129 -12.29 -20.04 -11.62
C ASN A 129 -11.70 -19.33 -10.39
N LEU A 130 -12.53 -18.82 -9.47
CA LEU A 130 -12.05 -18.17 -8.25
C LEU A 130 -11.53 -19.19 -7.23
N ASP A 131 -10.42 -18.87 -6.57
CA ASP A 131 -9.88 -19.69 -5.48
C ASP A 131 -10.77 -19.56 -4.23
N ASN A 132 -11.39 -20.67 -3.84
CA ASN A 132 -12.28 -20.77 -2.68
C ASN A 132 -11.60 -21.36 -1.43
N SER A 133 -10.27 -21.48 -1.42
CA SER A 133 -9.52 -22.01 -0.28
C SER A 133 -9.54 -21.08 0.95
N ASP A 134 -9.65 -19.76 0.74
CA ASP A 134 -9.86 -18.78 1.80
C ASP A 134 -11.35 -18.73 2.20
N PRO A 135 -11.71 -18.98 3.48
CA PRO A 135 -13.09 -18.88 3.96
C PRO A 135 -13.76 -17.53 3.68
N PHE A 136 -13.00 -16.45 3.64
CA PHE A 136 -13.51 -15.13 3.27
C PHE A 136 -14.03 -15.13 1.83
N ILE A 137 -13.23 -15.63 0.89
CA ILE A 137 -13.59 -15.70 -0.53
C ILE A 137 -14.71 -16.71 -0.76
N ALA A 138 -14.71 -17.84 -0.07
CA ALA A 138 -15.78 -18.82 -0.15
C ALA A 138 -17.16 -18.24 0.24
N ASN A 139 -17.20 -17.36 1.26
CA ASN A 139 -18.43 -16.67 1.63
C ASN A 139 -18.89 -15.68 0.55
N GLU A 140 -17.96 -14.89 0.00
CA GLU A 140 -18.26 -13.94 -1.09
C GLU A 140 -18.80 -14.64 -2.35
N ILE A 141 -18.25 -15.80 -2.70
CA ILE A 141 -18.74 -16.65 -3.80
C ILE A 141 -20.19 -17.09 -3.53
N THR A 142 -20.49 -17.58 -2.33
CA THR A 142 -21.84 -18.03 -1.95
C THR A 142 -22.86 -16.90 -2.07
N GLU A 143 -22.51 -15.70 -1.60
CA GLU A 143 -23.39 -14.53 -1.71
C GLU A 143 -23.60 -14.10 -3.17
N ALA A 144 -22.56 -14.20 -4.00
CA ALA A 144 -22.64 -13.91 -5.42
C ALA A 144 -23.57 -14.89 -6.17
N GLU A 145 -23.47 -16.19 -5.89
CA GLU A 145 -24.34 -17.22 -6.47
C GLU A 145 -25.81 -17.03 -6.08
N SER A 146 -26.08 -16.69 -4.81
CA SER A 146 -27.43 -16.37 -4.33
C SER A 146 -27.99 -15.16 -5.07
N TYR A 147 -27.20 -14.09 -5.15
CA TYR A 147 -27.58 -12.87 -5.85
C TYR A 147 -27.86 -13.14 -7.34
N ASN A 148 -26.98 -13.89 -8.02
CA ASN A 148 -27.16 -14.28 -9.41
C ASN A 148 -28.49 -14.99 -9.66
N THR A 149 -28.86 -15.91 -8.76
CA THR A 149 -30.13 -16.64 -8.82
C THR A 149 -31.34 -15.70 -8.73
N GLU A 150 -31.27 -14.69 -7.86
CA GLU A 150 -32.34 -13.69 -7.72
C GLU A 150 -32.48 -12.82 -8.98
N VAL A 151 -31.37 -12.39 -9.57
CA VAL A 151 -31.38 -11.57 -10.79
C VAL A 151 -31.90 -12.36 -11.98
N LEU A 152 -31.49 -13.62 -12.14
CA LEU A 152 -32.02 -14.49 -13.19
C LEU A 152 -33.54 -14.73 -13.04
N ALA A 153 -34.01 -14.91 -11.81
CA ALA A 153 -35.45 -15.04 -11.54
C ALA A 153 -36.22 -13.76 -11.88
N LEU A 154 -35.67 -12.59 -11.53
CA LEU A 154 -36.24 -11.29 -11.89
C LEU A 154 -36.33 -11.13 -13.42
N TYR A 155 -35.24 -11.35 -14.14
CA TYR A 155 -35.20 -11.23 -15.60
C TYR A 155 -36.22 -12.18 -16.27
N ASN A 156 -36.32 -13.42 -15.81
CA ASN A 156 -37.27 -14.40 -16.35
C ASN A 156 -38.74 -14.05 -16.07
N SER A 157 -39.01 -13.20 -15.08
CA SER A 157 -40.37 -12.73 -14.78
C SER A 157 -40.85 -11.59 -15.70
N LEU A 158 -39.93 -10.96 -16.44
CA LEU A 158 -40.22 -9.86 -17.35
C LEU A 158 -40.96 -10.36 -18.61
N ASN A 159 -41.85 -9.51 -19.14
CA ASN A 159 -42.45 -9.75 -20.45
C ASN A 159 -41.48 -9.39 -21.60
N ASP A 160 -41.82 -9.77 -22.84
CA ASP A 160 -40.94 -9.61 -24.00
C ASP A 160 -40.46 -8.17 -24.23
N GLU A 161 -41.33 -7.18 -24.05
CA GLU A 161 -40.95 -5.77 -24.21
C GLU A 161 -40.02 -5.29 -23.09
N GLN A 162 -40.28 -5.72 -21.85
CA GLN A 162 -39.41 -5.42 -20.72
C GLN A 162 -38.04 -6.08 -20.85
N LYS A 163 -37.98 -7.33 -21.35
CA LYS A 163 -36.72 -8.01 -21.65
C LYS A 163 -35.95 -7.28 -22.75
N ARG A 164 -36.65 -6.87 -23.83
CA ARG A 164 -36.06 -6.07 -24.91
C ARG A 164 -35.44 -4.80 -24.36
N GLN A 165 -36.18 -4.01 -23.58
CA GLN A 165 -35.69 -2.78 -22.96
C GLN A 165 -34.50 -3.05 -22.02
N THR A 166 -34.56 -4.13 -21.22
CA THR A 166 -33.45 -4.54 -20.34
C THR A 166 -32.18 -4.80 -21.14
N ALA A 167 -32.26 -5.55 -22.25
CA ALA A 167 -31.10 -5.81 -23.10
C ALA A 167 -30.60 -4.55 -23.82
N MET A 168 -31.49 -3.63 -24.21
CA MET A 168 -31.08 -2.35 -24.82
C MET A 168 -30.35 -1.46 -23.81
N PHE A 169 -30.85 -1.36 -22.58
CA PHE A 169 -30.14 -0.68 -21.50
C PHE A 169 -28.79 -1.34 -21.21
N TYR A 170 -28.76 -2.67 -21.12
CA TYR A 170 -27.53 -3.43 -20.90
C TYR A 170 -26.49 -3.18 -22.02
N GLU A 171 -26.90 -3.27 -23.28
CA GLU A 171 -26.00 -3.13 -24.42
C GLU A 171 -25.49 -1.68 -24.57
N ALA A 172 -26.30 -0.68 -24.21
CA ALA A 172 -25.92 0.72 -24.30
C ALA A 172 -24.84 1.13 -23.29
N ASN A 173 -24.81 0.55 -22.09
CA ASN A 173 -23.92 0.99 -21.00
C ASN A 173 -22.88 -0.05 -20.53
N LYS A 174 -22.79 -1.24 -21.16
CA LYS A 174 -21.90 -2.34 -20.71
C LYS A 174 -20.41 -1.98 -20.70
N GLU A 175 -19.97 -1.09 -21.59
CA GLU A 175 -18.55 -0.75 -21.77
C GLU A 175 -17.91 -0.23 -20.46
N VAL A 176 -18.68 0.53 -19.67
CA VAL A 176 -18.22 1.05 -18.36
C VAL A 176 -17.85 -0.08 -17.39
N PHE A 177 -18.57 -1.19 -17.44
CA PHE A 177 -18.38 -2.34 -16.56
C PHE A 177 -17.35 -3.33 -17.15
N GLU A 178 -17.30 -3.47 -18.47
CA GLU A 178 -16.29 -4.24 -19.18
C GLU A 178 -14.88 -3.68 -18.91
N ASN A 179 -14.70 -2.36 -18.84
CA ASN A 179 -13.40 -1.74 -18.54
C ASN A 179 -12.84 -2.20 -17.19
N PHE A 180 -13.64 -2.18 -16.12
CA PHE A 180 -13.21 -2.69 -14.82
C PHE A 180 -12.86 -4.19 -14.86
N LYS A 181 -13.69 -5.01 -15.50
CA LYS A 181 -13.45 -6.46 -15.64
C LYS A 181 -12.12 -6.73 -16.37
N ASN A 182 -11.89 -6.02 -17.47
CA ASN A 182 -10.68 -6.14 -18.28
C ASN A 182 -9.44 -5.67 -17.52
N ASP A 183 -9.53 -4.59 -16.75
CA ASP A 183 -8.42 -4.08 -15.94
C ASP A 183 -8.03 -5.09 -14.84
N ILE A 184 -9.01 -5.71 -14.17
CA ILE A 184 -8.75 -6.76 -13.18
C ILE A 184 -8.09 -7.99 -13.85
N ALA A 185 -8.66 -8.44 -14.97
CA ALA A 185 -8.16 -9.62 -15.68
C ALA A 185 -6.75 -9.43 -16.29
N SER A 186 -6.40 -8.19 -16.65
CA SER A 186 -5.09 -7.89 -17.24
C SER A 186 -4.01 -7.57 -16.21
N ASN A 187 -4.36 -6.86 -15.12
CA ASN A 187 -3.38 -6.29 -14.20
C ASN A 187 -3.29 -7.02 -12.84
N LEU A 188 -4.32 -7.78 -12.44
CA LEU A 188 -4.34 -8.46 -11.13
C LEU A 188 -4.27 -9.99 -11.25
N ASN A 189 -3.07 -10.51 -11.57
CA ASN A 189 -2.86 -11.96 -11.83
C ASN A 189 -2.42 -12.83 -10.63
N GLY A 190 -2.36 -12.34 -9.38
CA GLY A 190 -2.03 -13.23 -8.25
C GLY A 190 -1.64 -12.57 -6.93
N PRO A 191 -1.47 -13.37 -5.84
CA PRO A 191 -1.25 -12.90 -4.48
C PRO A 191 0.11 -12.24 -4.29
N THR A 192 0.17 -11.30 -3.34
CA THR A 192 1.24 -10.32 -3.19
C THR A 192 2.41 -10.75 -2.33
N THR A 193 2.57 -12.03 -2.01
CA THR A 193 3.82 -12.52 -1.39
C THR A 193 4.77 -12.97 -2.50
N LEU A 194 6.08 -12.70 -2.36
CA LEU A 194 7.14 -13.03 -3.35
C LEU A 194 7.13 -14.49 -3.89
N SER A 195 6.28 -15.39 -3.39
CA SER A 195 5.92 -16.65 -4.06
C SER A 195 4.41 -16.90 -3.87
N ARG A 196 3.58 -17.16 -4.90
CA ARG A 196 3.67 -18.30 -5.83
C ARG A 196 3.15 -18.05 -7.26
N THR A 197 2.65 -16.86 -7.57
CA THR A 197 2.39 -16.44 -8.96
C THR A 197 2.56 -14.92 -9.00
N PRO A 198 3.69 -14.39 -9.51
CA PRO A 198 3.89 -12.95 -9.63
C PRO A 198 2.78 -12.30 -10.46
N GLN A 199 2.46 -11.02 -10.20
CA GLN A 199 1.91 -10.19 -11.27
C GLN A 199 2.92 -10.22 -12.43
N SER A 200 2.49 -10.62 -13.62
CA SER A 200 3.37 -11.00 -14.73
C SER A 200 4.29 -9.87 -15.23
N ASP A 201 3.95 -8.64 -14.89
CA ASP A 201 4.56 -7.38 -15.30
C ASP A 201 5.39 -6.71 -14.18
N CYS A 202 5.20 -7.08 -12.91
CA CYS A 202 5.94 -6.48 -11.81
C CYS A 202 7.31 -7.13 -11.58
N PRO A 203 8.33 -6.32 -11.25
CA PRO A 203 9.68 -6.83 -10.99
C PRO A 203 9.69 -7.67 -9.70
N THR A 204 10.41 -8.79 -9.71
CA THR A 204 10.46 -9.74 -8.58
C THR A 204 11.84 -9.75 -7.90
N ASP A 205 12.61 -8.68 -8.08
CA ASP A 205 13.97 -8.56 -7.58
C ASP A 205 14.03 -8.14 -6.11
N GLU A 206 13.18 -7.21 -5.70
CA GLU A 206 13.13 -6.66 -4.33
C GLU A 206 11.68 -6.36 -3.91
N PHE A 207 11.38 -6.34 -2.61
CA PHE A 207 10.03 -5.98 -2.14
C PHE A 207 9.60 -4.60 -2.62
N LYS A 208 10.42 -3.56 -2.45
CA LYS A 208 9.98 -2.19 -2.72
C LYS A 208 9.50 -2.01 -4.16
N SER A 209 10.25 -2.53 -5.15
CA SER A 209 9.90 -2.44 -6.57
C SER A 209 8.64 -3.25 -6.89
N PHE A 210 8.56 -4.49 -6.41
CA PHE A 210 7.41 -5.38 -6.61
C PHE A 210 6.11 -4.78 -6.06
N TYR A 211 6.12 -4.37 -4.79
CA TYR A 211 4.92 -3.85 -4.13
C TYR A 211 4.54 -2.45 -4.59
N SER A 212 5.50 -1.61 -5.03
CA SER A 212 5.16 -0.33 -5.65
C SER A 212 4.44 -0.53 -6.98
N CYS A 213 4.91 -1.45 -7.83
CA CYS A 213 4.22 -1.82 -9.06
C CYS A 213 2.83 -2.41 -8.78
N THR A 214 2.72 -3.29 -7.79
CA THR A 214 1.44 -3.87 -7.37
C THR A 214 0.48 -2.80 -6.86
N ALA A 215 0.98 -1.78 -6.15
CA ALA A 215 0.19 -0.65 -5.70
C ALA A 215 -0.40 0.12 -6.89
N ASP A 216 0.39 0.39 -7.93
CA ASP A 216 -0.10 1.07 -9.14
C ASP A 216 -1.21 0.28 -9.83
N ASN A 217 -1.00 -1.02 -10.03
CA ASN A 217 -1.98 -1.94 -10.62
C ASN A 217 -3.30 -1.95 -9.81
N LEU A 218 -3.23 -2.07 -8.48
CA LEU A 218 -4.40 -1.98 -7.60
C LEU A 218 -5.04 -0.59 -7.62
N GLY A 219 -4.24 0.47 -7.73
CA GLY A 219 -4.71 1.85 -7.84
C GLY A 219 -5.54 2.07 -9.11
N ASN A 220 -5.07 1.56 -10.25
CA ASN A 220 -5.79 1.60 -11.52
C ASN A 220 -7.11 0.81 -11.44
N SER A 221 -7.07 -0.41 -10.90
CA SER A 221 -8.29 -1.19 -10.66
C SER A 221 -9.28 -0.50 -9.72
N ALA A 222 -8.79 0.19 -8.69
CA ALA A 222 -9.64 0.96 -7.78
C ALA A 222 -10.31 2.15 -8.47
N ILE A 223 -9.61 2.84 -9.39
CA ILE A 223 -10.19 3.92 -10.20
C ILE A 223 -11.24 3.38 -11.19
N ALA A 224 -10.95 2.26 -11.85
CA ALA A 224 -11.90 1.62 -12.75
C ALA A 224 -13.19 1.24 -11.99
N LEU A 225 -13.05 0.57 -10.84
CA LEU A 225 -14.19 0.22 -9.99
C LEU A 225 -14.95 1.44 -9.48
N LYS A 226 -14.24 2.52 -9.12
CA LYS A 226 -14.85 3.79 -8.70
C LYS A 226 -15.73 4.34 -9.81
N ASN A 227 -15.24 4.35 -11.05
CA ASN A 227 -15.99 4.83 -12.20
C ASN A 227 -17.21 3.95 -12.47
N SER A 228 -17.07 2.62 -12.49
CA SER A 228 -18.20 1.70 -12.66
C SER A 228 -19.22 1.80 -11.52
N SER A 229 -18.76 2.01 -10.27
CA SER A 229 -19.63 2.21 -9.10
C SER A 229 -20.41 3.51 -9.20
N LYS A 230 -19.78 4.59 -9.67
CA LYS A 230 -20.45 5.87 -9.92
C LYS A 230 -21.55 5.71 -10.97
N GLU A 231 -21.26 5.08 -12.11
CA GLU A 231 -22.26 4.86 -13.16
C GLU A 231 -23.39 3.93 -12.72
N PHE A 232 -23.07 2.88 -11.96
CA PHE A 232 -24.08 2.02 -11.36
C PHE A 232 -25.04 2.80 -10.45
N LEU A 233 -24.52 3.72 -9.61
CA LEU A 233 -25.36 4.58 -8.78
C LEU A 233 -26.23 5.54 -9.60
N GLN A 234 -25.74 6.05 -10.74
CA GLN A 234 -26.53 6.87 -11.66
C GLN A 234 -27.70 6.06 -12.24
N ILE A 235 -27.44 4.83 -12.69
CA ILE A 235 -28.46 3.91 -13.20
C ILE A 235 -29.52 3.63 -12.14
N LEU A 236 -29.11 3.31 -10.89
CA LEU A 236 -30.04 3.06 -9.80
C LEU A 236 -30.92 4.28 -9.48
N ALA A 237 -30.31 5.48 -9.46
CA ALA A 237 -31.04 6.72 -9.23
C ALA A 237 -32.10 6.95 -10.31
N LEU A 238 -31.77 6.73 -11.59
CA LEU A 238 -32.73 6.81 -12.69
C LEU A 238 -33.82 5.74 -12.63
N ALA A 239 -33.49 4.53 -12.17
CA ALA A 239 -34.46 3.46 -11.96
C ALA A 239 -35.41 3.73 -10.77
N GLY A 240 -35.16 4.77 -9.97
CA GLY A 240 -35.85 4.98 -8.69
C GLY A 240 -35.56 3.88 -7.67
N ALA A 241 -34.46 3.13 -7.87
CA ALA A 241 -34.00 2.07 -7.00
C ALA A 241 -33.08 2.64 -5.93
N SER A 242 -33.10 2.07 -4.73
CA SER A 242 -32.02 2.29 -3.77
C SER A 242 -31.03 1.14 -3.86
N ALA A 243 -29.75 1.42 -3.61
CA ALA A 243 -28.68 0.41 -3.56
C ALA A 243 -28.91 -0.69 -2.49
N TYR A 244 -29.87 -0.47 -1.59
CA TYR A 244 -30.25 -1.43 -0.54
C TYR A 244 -31.39 -2.36 -0.96
N LEU A 245 -32.05 -2.12 -2.09
CA LEU A 245 -33.11 -3.01 -2.56
C LEU A 245 -32.49 -4.25 -3.20
N ALA A 246 -32.79 -5.41 -2.60
CA ALA A 246 -32.52 -6.70 -3.23
C ALA A 246 -33.31 -6.82 -4.55
N PRO A 247 -32.78 -7.53 -5.57
CA PRO A 247 -33.43 -7.68 -6.88
C PRO A 247 -34.90 -8.12 -6.78
N ALA A 248 -35.19 -9.09 -5.90
CA ALA A 248 -36.54 -9.59 -5.67
C ALA A 248 -37.51 -8.50 -5.15
N SER A 249 -37.03 -7.59 -4.31
CA SER A 249 -37.85 -6.50 -3.75
C SER A 249 -38.11 -5.40 -4.79
N PHE A 250 -37.10 -5.09 -5.60
CA PHE A 250 -37.23 -4.11 -6.67
C PHE A 250 -38.25 -4.53 -7.72
N GLY A 251 -38.21 -5.79 -8.16
CA GLY A 251 -39.13 -6.35 -9.16
C GLY A 251 -40.63 -6.25 -8.79
N LEU A 252 -40.94 -6.18 -7.49
CA LEU A 252 -42.31 -5.98 -6.99
C LEU A 252 -42.75 -4.51 -6.99
N SER A 253 -41.81 -3.57 -7.03
CA SER A 253 -42.05 -2.14 -6.81
C SER A 253 -41.95 -1.28 -8.08
N ALA A 254 -41.13 -1.69 -9.04
CA ALA A 254 -40.92 -0.95 -10.29
C ALA A 254 -41.90 -1.37 -11.39
N VAL A 255 -42.22 -0.44 -12.29
CA VAL A 255 -43.14 -0.66 -13.42
C VAL A 255 -42.61 -0.06 -14.71
N GLY A 256 -43.00 -0.64 -15.84
CA GLY A 256 -42.67 -0.12 -17.17
C GLY A 256 -41.17 -0.08 -17.45
N THR A 257 -40.68 1.03 -18.00
CA THR A 257 -39.28 1.25 -18.41
C THR A 257 -38.31 1.27 -17.23
N PHE A 258 -38.75 1.72 -16.05
CA PHE A 258 -37.93 1.71 -14.83
C PHE A 258 -37.57 0.28 -14.40
N LEU A 259 -38.48 -0.68 -14.61
CA LEU A 259 -38.21 -2.08 -14.30
C LEU A 259 -37.11 -2.65 -15.21
N GLY A 260 -37.13 -2.30 -16.50
CA GLY A 260 -36.09 -2.72 -17.46
C GLY A 260 -34.72 -2.12 -17.12
N LEU A 261 -34.66 -0.82 -16.83
CA LEU A 261 -33.44 -0.13 -16.42
C LEU A 261 -32.85 -0.72 -15.13
N GLY A 262 -33.66 -0.92 -14.09
CA GLY A 262 -33.19 -1.49 -12.84
C GLY A 262 -32.78 -2.97 -12.96
N THR A 263 -33.46 -3.75 -13.80
CA THR A 263 -33.03 -5.13 -14.09
C THR A 263 -31.68 -5.14 -14.80
N ALA A 264 -31.45 -4.24 -15.76
CA ALA A 264 -30.15 -4.10 -16.42
C ALA A 264 -29.04 -3.73 -15.42
N ALA A 265 -29.33 -2.83 -14.48
CA ALA A 265 -28.42 -2.50 -13.38
C ALA A 265 -27.99 -3.76 -12.61
N TYR A 266 -28.95 -4.58 -12.18
CA TYR A 266 -28.64 -5.80 -11.44
C TYR A 266 -27.87 -6.83 -12.27
N ILE A 267 -28.09 -6.89 -13.59
CA ILE A 267 -27.32 -7.75 -14.52
C ILE A 267 -25.87 -7.26 -14.63
N TYR A 268 -25.60 -5.96 -14.74
CA TYR A 268 -24.22 -5.44 -14.69
C TYR A 268 -23.52 -5.82 -13.39
N MET A 269 -24.23 -5.72 -12.27
CA MET A 269 -23.68 -6.09 -10.98
C MET A 269 -23.36 -7.59 -10.93
N THR A 270 -24.21 -8.45 -11.50
CA THR A 270 -23.91 -9.88 -11.67
C THR A 270 -22.62 -10.06 -12.47
N GLU A 271 -22.49 -9.40 -13.63
CA GLU A 271 -21.32 -9.52 -14.50
C GLU A 271 -20.01 -9.11 -13.81
N VAL A 272 -20.04 -8.06 -12.99
CA VAL A 272 -18.86 -7.46 -12.36
C VAL A 272 -18.45 -8.17 -11.07
N ARG A 273 -19.38 -8.87 -10.41
CA ARG A 273 -19.17 -9.43 -9.08
C ARG A 273 -17.97 -10.38 -8.97
N PRO A 274 -17.70 -11.31 -9.93
CA PRO A 274 -16.53 -12.16 -9.87
C PRO A 274 -15.21 -11.37 -9.85
N SER A 275 -15.07 -10.37 -10.71
CA SER A 275 -13.88 -9.48 -10.75
C SER A 275 -13.75 -8.63 -9.49
N PHE A 276 -14.87 -8.22 -8.91
CA PHE A 276 -14.88 -7.53 -7.63
C PHE A 276 -14.40 -8.43 -6.46
N ILE A 277 -14.78 -9.72 -6.46
CA ILE A 277 -14.28 -10.69 -5.48
C ILE A 277 -12.77 -10.89 -5.64
N GLN A 278 -12.29 -11.00 -6.88
CA GLN A 278 -10.85 -11.07 -7.18
C GLN A 278 -10.12 -9.82 -6.68
N PHE A 279 -10.66 -8.63 -6.95
CA PHE A 279 -10.12 -7.37 -6.44
C PHE A 279 -10.02 -7.37 -4.91
N LYS A 280 -11.09 -7.77 -4.19
CA LYS A 280 -11.10 -7.86 -2.72
C LYS A 280 -10.04 -8.82 -2.19
N SER A 281 -9.87 -9.96 -2.85
CA SER A 281 -8.85 -10.95 -2.50
C SER A 281 -7.45 -10.34 -2.60
N SER A 282 -7.11 -9.78 -3.76
CA SER A 282 -5.81 -9.16 -4.03
C SER A 282 -5.55 -7.96 -3.10
N LEU A 283 -6.55 -7.10 -2.90
CA LEU A 283 -6.46 -5.97 -1.99
C LEU A 283 -6.16 -6.42 -0.56
N ARG A 284 -6.86 -7.43 -0.06
CA ARG A 284 -6.65 -7.95 1.30
C ARG A 284 -5.26 -8.56 1.48
N SER A 285 -4.77 -9.31 0.49
CA SER A 285 -3.41 -9.85 0.51
C SER A 285 -2.37 -8.73 0.49
N PHE A 286 -2.56 -7.72 -0.36
CA PHE A 286 -1.62 -6.61 -0.51
C PHE A 286 -1.48 -5.78 0.77
N ILE A 287 -2.58 -5.30 1.33
CA ILE A 287 -2.56 -4.44 2.51
C ILE A 287 -2.20 -5.20 3.79
N GLY A 288 -2.31 -6.54 3.78
CA GLY A 288 -1.97 -7.40 4.92
C GLY A 288 -0.54 -7.93 4.87
N ALA A 289 0.16 -7.79 3.74
CA ALA A 289 1.53 -8.27 3.62
C ALA A 289 2.51 -7.34 4.34
N ASN A 290 3.50 -7.92 5.03
CA ASN A 290 4.56 -7.15 5.69
C ASN A 290 5.71 -6.91 4.71
N TRP A 291 5.85 -5.69 4.21
CA TRP A 291 6.84 -5.36 3.19
C TRP A 291 7.45 -3.97 3.32
N ILE A 292 7.05 -3.18 4.32
CA ILE A 292 7.59 -1.84 4.58
C ILE A 292 8.61 -1.91 5.71
N LEU A 293 9.88 -1.61 5.42
CA LEU A 293 10.96 -1.60 6.41
C LEU A 293 10.75 -0.49 7.47
N THR A 294 10.82 -0.84 8.75
CA THR A 294 10.53 0.08 9.86
C THR A 294 11.78 0.52 10.62
N GLN A 295 11.60 1.53 11.49
CA GLN A 295 12.63 1.93 12.45
C GLN A 295 12.84 0.90 13.58
N ALA A 296 11.91 -0.05 13.77
CA ALA A 296 12.07 -1.09 14.78
C ALA A 296 13.26 -2.02 14.46
N THR A 297 13.75 -1.97 13.21
CA THR A 297 15.03 -2.55 12.76
C THR A 297 16.21 -2.26 13.70
N PHE A 298 16.19 -1.11 14.37
CA PHE A 298 17.26 -0.64 15.26
C PHE A 298 16.90 -0.72 16.75
N SER A 299 15.85 -1.46 17.12
CA SER A 299 15.37 -1.49 18.52
C SER A 299 16.37 -2.10 19.51
N VAL A 300 17.24 -3.00 19.04
CA VAL A 300 18.25 -3.69 19.84
C VAL A 300 19.56 -3.65 19.06
N ILE A 301 20.27 -2.53 19.15
CA ILE A 301 21.55 -2.31 18.47
C ILE A 301 22.70 -2.21 19.47
N ALA A 302 23.85 -2.78 19.13
CA ALA A 302 25.05 -2.66 19.95
C ALA A 302 25.56 -1.22 19.98
N ASP A 303 25.87 -0.74 21.18
CA ASP A 303 26.38 0.61 21.47
C ASP A 303 27.67 0.58 22.32
N GLU A 304 28.15 -0.60 22.70
CA GLU A 304 29.41 -0.78 23.42
C GLU A 304 30.36 -1.67 22.62
N PHE A 305 31.58 -1.18 22.44
CA PHE A 305 32.63 -1.84 21.66
C PHE A 305 33.91 -1.93 22.49
N ALA A 306 34.61 -3.05 22.40
CA ALA A 306 36.00 -3.14 22.83
C ALA A 306 36.90 -2.80 21.64
N SER A 307 37.94 -2.00 21.86
CA SER A 307 38.86 -1.56 20.81
C SER A 307 39.47 -2.77 20.10
N GLU A 308 39.52 -2.72 18.77
CA GLU A 308 40.08 -3.78 17.91
C GLU A 308 39.36 -5.15 18.04
N SER A 309 38.19 -5.20 18.68
CA SER A 309 37.37 -6.40 18.84
C SER A 309 36.12 -6.38 17.96
N GLU A 310 35.80 -7.53 17.37
CA GLU A 310 34.61 -7.70 16.54
C GLU A 310 33.34 -7.79 17.41
N VAL A 311 32.31 -6.99 17.09
CA VAL A 311 31.00 -7.01 17.75
C VAL A 311 29.90 -7.02 16.70
N SER A 312 28.87 -7.86 16.89
CA SER A 312 27.66 -7.83 16.06
C SER A 312 26.78 -6.64 16.44
N LEU A 313 26.37 -5.84 15.44
CA LEU A 313 25.42 -4.74 15.63
C LEU A 313 24.03 -5.21 16.10
N ASN A 314 23.67 -6.48 15.92
CA ASN A 314 22.36 -7.06 16.29
C ASN A 314 21.15 -6.43 15.58
N VAL A 315 21.35 -5.91 14.37
CA VAL A 315 20.28 -5.37 13.54
C VAL A 315 19.33 -6.48 13.11
N THR A 316 18.03 -6.30 13.38
CA THR A 316 16.99 -7.26 13.00
C THR A 316 15.95 -6.54 12.14
N PRO A 317 16.00 -6.65 10.80
CA PRO A 317 15.02 -6.02 9.91
C PRO A 317 13.59 -6.34 10.32
N ASP A 318 12.80 -5.30 10.60
CA ASP A 318 11.36 -5.42 10.88
C ASP A 318 10.58 -4.83 9.71
N PHE A 319 9.70 -5.65 9.15
CA PHE A 319 8.80 -5.28 8.08
C PHE A 319 7.38 -5.23 8.60
N ARG A 320 6.62 -4.21 8.20
CA ARG A 320 5.21 -4.08 8.55
C ARG A 320 4.31 -4.00 7.33
N SER A 321 3.02 -4.22 7.56
CA SER A 321 1.99 -3.95 6.58
C SER A 321 1.71 -2.47 6.41
N MET A 322 1.10 -2.14 5.26
CA MET A 322 0.74 -0.77 4.90
C MET A 322 -0.37 -0.22 5.80
N ASN A 323 -0.34 1.10 6.02
CA ASN A 323 -1.45 1.88 6.53
C ASN A 323 -1.73 3.12 5.65
N SER A 324 -2.75 3.89 6.02
CA SER A 324 -3.21 5.06 5.26
C SER A 324 -2.22 6.23 5.18
N ASN A 325 -1.15 6.24 5.98
CA ASN A 325 -0.15 7.32 6.00
C ASN A 325 1.09 7.01 5.15
N ASP A 326 1.11 5.88 4.45
CA ASP A 326 2.28 5.39 3.71
C ASP A 326 2.42 5.96 2.30
N SER A 327 1.74 7.06 1.99
CA SER A 327 1.79 7.70 0.67
C SER A 327 3.18 8.21 0.29
N GLY A 328 4.12 8.29 1.24
CA GLY A 328 5.50 8.73 1.03
C GLY A 328 6.49 7.62 0.69
N ILE A 329 6.06 6.36 0.58
CA ILE A 329 6.96 5.24 0.26
C ILE A 329 7.42 5.29 -1.20
N SER A 330 6.48 5.57 -2.11
CA SER A 330 6.68 5.74 -3.54
C SER A 330 5.50 6.54 -4.13
N GLU A 331 5.64 7.02 -5.37
CA GLU A 331 4.55 7.72 -6.08
C GLU A 331 3.35 6.78 -6.30
N GLU A 332 3.61 5.53 -6.66
CA GLU A 332 2.62 4.47 -6.89
C GLU A 332 1.84 4.13 -5.61
N THR A 333 2.54 4.05 -4.49
CA THR A 333 1.92 3.80 -3.18
C THR A 333 0.99 4.96 -2.80
N GLY A 334 1.43 6.20 -3.04
CA GLY A 334 0.60 7.38 -2.83
C GLY A 334 -0.64 7.41 -3.74
N TYR A 335 -0.47 7.06 -5.02
CA TYR A 335 -1.57 6.93 -5.97
C TYR A 335 -2.58 5.87 -5.52
N PHE A 336 -2.12 4.67 -5.15
CA PHE A 336 -2.97 3.60 -4.62
C PHE A 336 -3.83 4.04 -3.44
N ILE A 337 -3.21 4.64 -2.40
CA ILE A 337 -3.93 5.08 -1.19
C ILE A 337 -5.00 6.11 -1.55
N ASN A 338 -4.69 7.07 -2.43
CA ASN A 338 -5.66 8.06 -2.89
C ASN A 338 -6.80 7.41 -3.68
N SER A 339 -6.48 6.53 -4.63
CA SER A 339 -7.45 5.81 -5.44
C SER A 339 -8.39 4.97 -4.57
N LEU A 340 -7.87 4.22 -3.60
CA LEU A 340 -8.66 3.45 -2.64
C LEU A 340 -9.57 4.34 -1.79
N ASN A 341 -9.06 5.47 -1.29
CA ASN A 341 -9.86 6.43 -0.52
C ASN A 341 -11.03 7.00 -1.33
N THR A 342 -10.81 7.34 -2.60
CA THR A 342 -11.88 7.84 -3.48
C THR A 342 -12.89 6.75 -3.83
N LEU A 343 -12.44 5.50 -4.04
CA LEU A 343 -13.32 4.35 -4.25
C LEU A 343 -14.20 4.09 -3.02
N ASN A 344 -13.63 4.18 -1.81
CA ASN A 344 -14.36 3.91 -0.56
C ASN A 344 -15.61 4.80 -0.38
N VAL A 345 -15.62 6.02 -0.93
CA VAL A 345 -16.80 6.91 -0.93
C VAL A 345 -18.00 6.27 -1.66
N TYR A 346 -17.74 5.60 -2.78
CA TYR A 346 -18.77 4.92 -3.57
C TYR A 346 -19.06 3.51 -3.04
N TRP A 347 -18.03 2.77 -2.63
CA TRP A 347 -18.19 1.44 -2.04
C TRP A 347 -19.09 1.49 -0.80
N ASN A 348 -18.92 2.49 0.07
CA ASN A 348 -19.78 2.65 1.26
C ASN A 348 -21.26 2.87 0.92
N GLN A 349 -21.58 3.42 -0.26
CA GLN A 349 -22.97 3.55 -0.73
C GLN A 349 -23.51 2.23 -1.29
N LEU A 350 -22.62 1.32 -1.66
CA LEU A 350 -22.90 0.02 -2.28
C LEU A 350 -22.62 -1.16 -1.32
N THR A 351 -22.47 -0.91 -0.02
CA THR A 351 -22.16 -1.94 0.98
C THR A 351 -23.15 -3.10 0.99
N ALA A 352 -24.43 -2.86 0.66
CA ALA A 352 -25.43 -3.93 0.57
C ALA A 352 -25.16 -4.92 -0.58
N LEU A 353 -24.44 -4.48 -1.62
CA LEU A 353 -24.11 -5.29 -2.81
C LEU A 353 -22.69 -5.87 -2.71
N PHE A 354 -21.76 -5.10 -2.16
CA PHE A 354 -20.33 -5.39 -2.17
C PHE A 354 -19.74 -5.77 -0.79
N GLY A 355 -20.56 -5.71 0.26
CA GLY A 355 -20.09 -5.84 1.63
C GLY A 355 -19.27 -4.63 2.09
N GLY A 356 -18.67 -4.76 3.27
CA GLY A 356 -17.83 -3.71 3.85
C GLY A 356 -16.52 -3.49 3.09
N THR A 357 -15.97 -2.29 3.22
CA THR A 357 -14.63 -1.95 2.73
C THR A 357 -13.56 -2.77 3.47
N ILE A 358 -12.46 -3.08 2.80
CA ILE A 358 -11.32 -3.76 3.42
C ILE A 358 -10.42 -2.72 4.12
N GLY A 359 -10.16 -2.93 5.42
CA GLY A 359 -9.29 -2.08 6.23
C GLY A 359 -7.85 -2.58 6.32
N TYR A 360 -6.93 -1.67 6.65
CA TYR A 360 -5.53 -1.99 6.96
C TYR A 360 -5.42 -2.88 8.21
N GLN A 361 -4.41 -3.77 8.25
CA GLN A 361 -4.30 -4.83 9.27
C GLN A 361 -3.29 -4.56 10.39
N ASP A 362 -2.42 -3.54 10.24
CA ASP A 362 -1.42 -3.10 11.23
C ASP A 362 -0.63 -4.26 11.86
N THR A 363 0.06 -5.03 11.02
CA THR A 363 0.90 -6.18 11.37
C THR A 363 2.38 -5.87 11.15
N SER A 364 3.27 -6.55 11.87
CA SER A 364 4.70 -6.55 11.57
C SER A 364 5.34 -7.90 11.84
N GLU A 365 6.50 -8.14 11.24
CA GLU A 365 7.33 -9.31 11.47
C GLU A 365 8.82 -8.98 11.32
N ASN A 366 9.62 -9.65 12.13
CA ASN A 366 11.07 -9.64 11.98
C ASN A 366 11.48 -10.64 10.91
N VAL A 367 12.43 -10.24 10.08
CA VAL A 367 13.03 -11.07 9.04
C VAL A 367 14.51 -11.25 9.33
N ASP A 368 15.02 -12.45 9.09
CA ASP A 368 16.44 -12.74 9.28
C ASP A 368 17.31 -11.85 8.39
N PHE A 369 18.37 -11.31 8.99
CA PHE A 369 19.38 -10.55 8.27
C PHE A 369 20.29 -11.51 7.49
N ASP A 370 20.59 -11.19 6.23
CA ASP A 370 21.52 -12.00 5.43
C ASP A 370 22.96 -11.52 5.66
N ASN A 371 23.70 -12.25 6.48
CA ASN A 371 25.07 -11.91 6.88
C ASN A 371 26.09 -11.86 5.72
N ASN A 372 25.72 -12.21 4.49
CA ASN A 372 26.63 -12.25 3.33
C ASN A 372 26.47 -11.07 2.35
N THR A 373 25.82 -9.98 2.76
CA THR A 373 25.45 -8.89 1.84
C THR A 373 25.85 -7.51 2.38
N ASP A 374 26.16 -6.57 1.48
CA ASP A 374 26.45 -5.15 1.74
C ASP A 374 25.18 -4.37 2.18
N GLN A 375 24.40 -4.93 3.11
CA GLN A 375 23.13 -4.40 3.59
C GLN A 375 23.29 -3.36 4.71
N ILE A 376 24.48 -3.22 5.31
CA ILE A 376 24.78 -2.22 6.33
C ILE A 376 25.90 -1.31 5.85
N THR A 377 25.74 -0.01 6.07
CA THR A 377 26.81 0.99 5.92
C THR A 377 26.90 1.82 7.20
N ILE A 378 28.12 2.09 7.65
CA ILE A 378 28.39 2.98 8.79
C ILE A 378 28.99 4.28 8.28
N THR A 379 28.44 5.42 8.70
CA THR A 379 28.94 6.75 8.33
C THR A 379 28.89 7.72 9.52
N ASN A 380 29.33 8.97 9.31
CA ASN A 380 29.17 10.09 10.27
C ASN A 380 29.69 9.80 11.69
N ILE A 381 30.84 9.12 11.80
CA ILE A 381 31.54 8.92 13.07
C ILE A 381 31.94 10.28 13.64
N SER A 382 31.38 10.66 14.79
CA SER A 382 31.47 12.03 15.32
C SER A 382 32.78 12.35 16.06
N ASN A 383 33.50 11.33 16.53
CA ASN A 383 34.77 11.48 17.25
C ASN A 383 35.94 11.09 16.36
N SER A 384 36.86 12.03 16.09
CA SER A 384 38.05 11.79 15.26
C SER A 384 39.08 10.85 15.88
N ASN A 385 38.96 10.54 17.17
CA ASN A 385 39.80 9.54 17.84
C ASN A 385 39.24 8.11 17.70
N VAL A 386 38.11 7.92 17.00
CA VAL A 386 37.53 6.61 16.74
C VAL A 386 37.59 6.32 15.24
N GLU A 387 38.14 5.17 14.88
CA GLU A 387 38.23 4.68 13.50
C GLU A 387 37.40 3.40 13.33
N LEU A 388 36.67 3.31 12.22
CA LEU A 388 36.04 2.07 11.78
C LEU A 388 37.09 1.22 11.06
N GLU A 389 37.55 0.14 11.67
CA GLU A 389 38.56 -0.74 11.07
C GLU A 389 37.94 -1.72 10.07
N SER A 390 36.79 -2.30 10.41
CA SER A 390 36.12 -3.27 9.54
C SER A 390 34.62 -3.32 9.77
N LEU A 391 33.91 -3.64 8.69
CA LEU A 391 32.49 -3.96 8.67
C LEU A 391 32.29 -5.18 7.76
N ASN A 392 31.76 -6.28 8.28
CA ASN A 392 31.45 -7.49 7.53
C ASN A 392 30.07 -8.03 7.93
N GLY A 393 29.08 -7.86 7.06
CA GLY A 393 27.69 -8.09 7.42
C GLY A 393 27.28 -7.19 8.59
N GLN A 394 26.94 -7.81 9.72
CA GLN A 394 26.61 -7.08 10.96
C GLN A 394 27.79 -6.89 11.91
N ASN A 395 28.92 -7.55 11.64
CA ASN A 395 30.08 -7.51 12.52
C ASN A 395 30.89 -6.25 12.25
N VAL A 396 31.09 -5.45 13.29
CA VAL A 396 31.81 -4.19 13.26
C VAL A 396 33.00 -4.22 14.22
N THR A 397 34.09 -3.57 13.81
CA THR A 397 35.27 -3.34 14.67
C THR A 397 35.58 -1.86 14.67
N PHE A 398 35.59 -1.27 15.87
CA PHE A 398 36.04 0.10 16.09
C PHE A 398 37.38 0.12 16.84
N LYS A 399 38.18 1.14 16.57
CA LYS A 399 39.48 1.35 17.21
C LYS A 399 39.57 2.72 17.85
N SER A 400 40.04 2.75 19.10
CA SER A 400 40.46 3.99 19.75
C SER A 400 41.88 4.37 19.31
N LEU A 401 42.04 5.52 18.66
CA LEU A 401 43.32 6.05 18.20
C LEU A 401 44.11 6.72 19.34
N SER A 402 43.43 7.14 20.40
CA SER A 402 44.07 7.77 21.56
C SER A 402 44.58 6.74 22.58
N GLY A 403 44.12 5.49 22.48
CA GLY A 403 44.36 4.44 23.48
C GLY A 403 43.55 4.62 24.77
N ASN A 404 42.60 5.55 24.81
CA ASN A 404 41.68 5.73 25.94
C ASN A 404 40.26 5.28 25.56
N ASP A 405 39.39 5.20 26.56
CA ASP A 405 37.95 5.08 26.32
C ASP A 405 37.43 6.34 25.61
N GLU A 406 36.66 6.14 24.54
CA GLU A 406 36.14 7.22 23.71
C GLU A 406 34.62 7.06 23.55
N SER A 407 33.88 8.13 23.84
CA SER A 407 32.47 8.24 23.47
C SER A 407 32.36 8.83 22.06
N PHE A 408 31.45 8.30 21.27
CA PHE A 408 31.21 8.74 19.90
C PHE A 408 29.77 8.47 19.47
N SER A 409 29.42 8.90 18.28
CA SER A 409 28.18 8.53 17.61
C SER A 409 28.46 8.21 16.16
N PHE A 410 27.64 7.37 15.55
CA PHE A 410 27.74 7.00 14.14
C PHE A 410 26.36 6.74 13.56
N ASP A 411 26.22 6.95 12.25
CA ASP A 411 25.02 6.60 11.52
C ASP A 411 25.12 5.18 11.00
N VAL A 412 24.10 4.38 11.27
CA VAL A 412 23.92 3.04 10.71
C VAL A 412 22.81 3.12 9.68
N GLU A 413 23.16 2.87 8.43
CA GLU A 413 22.22 2.72 7.32
C GLU A 413 22.03 1.24 7.02
N VAL A 414 20.78 0.78 6.99
CA VAL A 414 20.37 -0.55 6.57
C VAL A 414 19.65 -0.44 5.24
N THR A 415 20.14 -1.16 4.24
CA THR A 415 19.46 -1.37 2.97
C THR A 415 18.96 -2.81 2.87
N LYS A 416 17.66 -3.01 2.69
CA LYS A 416 17.03 -4.34 2.64
C LYS A 416 15.80 -4.31 1.75
N GLU A 417 15.72 -5.23 0.78
CA GLU A 417 14.57 -5.38 -0.13
C GLU A 417 14.15 -4.07 -0.82
N GLY A 418 15.14 -3.27 -1.25
CA GLY A 418 14.96 -1.97 -1.90
C GLY A 418 14.64 -0.80 -0.96
N PHE A 419 14.51 -1.05 0.33
CA PHE A 419 14.36 0.00 1.35
C PHE A 419 15.69 0.40 1.94
N THR A 420 15.80 1.68 2.30
CA THR A 420 16.91 2.22 3.07
C THR A 420 16.38 2.91 4.32
N LYS A 421 16.96 2.60 5.47
CA LYS A 421 16.68 3.25 6.76
C LYS A 421 17.98 3.58 7.46
N THR A 422 18.02 4.77 8.05
CA THR A 422 19.21 5.26 8.75
C THR A 422 18.82 5.69 10.15
N THR A 423 19.67 5.39 11.12
CA THR A 423 19.56 5.88 12.50
C THR A 423 20.94 6.28 13.02
N THR A 424 20.98 7.23 13.96
CA THR A 424 22.21 7.62 14.67
C THR A 424 22.29 6.88 15.99
N ILE A 425 23.41 6.19 16.23
CA ILE A 425 23.71 5.47 17.46
C ILE A 425 24.74 6.25 18.25
N ASN A 426 24.51 6.42 19.55
CA ASN A 426 25.53 6.91 20.48
C ASN A 426 26.19 5.69 21.11
N ALA A 427 27.52 5.65 21.12
CA ALA A 427 28.28 4.48 21.50
C ALA A 427 29.57 4.83 22.26
N ASN A 428 30.18 3.80 22.86
CA ASN A 428 31.49 3.89 23.48
C ASN A 428 32.41 2.81 22.91
N VAL A 429 33.67 3.17 22.65
CA VAL A 429 34.74 2.21 22.43
C VAL A 429 35.66 2.25 23.64
N THR A 430 35.81 1.10 24.29
CA THR A 430 36.66 0.94 25.47
C THR A 430 37.99 0.33 25.07
N ASN A 431 39.10 0.86 25.59
CA ASN A 431 40.38 0.18 25.41
C ASN A 431 40.53 -0.82 26.56
N PRO A 432 40.57 -2.13 26.32
CA PRO A 432 40.67 -3.11 27.40
C PRO A 432 41.96 -2.88 28.17
N THR A 433 41.86 -2.27 29.36
CA THR A 433 43.00 -2.12 30.25
C THR A 433 43.37 -3.47 30.84
N PHE A 434 44.62 -3.89 30.64
CA PHE A 434 45.13 -5.09 31.30
C PHE A 434 45.26 -4.84 32.82
N ASN A 435 44.24 -5.25 33.57
CA ASN A 435 44.14 -5.00 35.01
C ASN A 435 45.22 -5.70 35.86
N TYR A 436 45.98 -6.62 35.25
CA TYR A 436 47.01 -7.42 35.91
C TYR A 436 48.43 -6.95 35.60
N GLN A 437 48.62 -5.71 35.16
CA GLN A 437 49.97 -5.12 35.08
C GLN A 437 50.69 -5.22 36.44
N GLY A 438 52.02 -5.33 36.38
CA GLY A 438 52.89 -5.43 37.56
C GLY A 438 53.66 -6.74 37.65
N THR A 439 54.20 -7.00 38.83
CA THR A 439 55.09 -8.14 39.07
C THR A 439 54.31 -9.36 39.52
N TRP A 440 54.54 -10.48 38.83
CA TRP A 440 53.93 -11.78 39.14
C TRP A 440 55.00 -12.84 39.35
N ILE A 441 54.79 -13.70 40.34
CA ILE A 441 55.73 -14.76 40.73
C ILE A 441 55.03 -16.11 40.66
N ARG A 442 55.60 -17.03 39.90
CA ARG A 442 55.24 -18.45 39.93
C ARG A 442 56.21 -19.19 40.83
N TYR A 443 55.69 -19.82 41.89
CA TYR A 443 56.49 -20.62 42.81
C TYR A 443 56.56 -22.07 42.31
N SER A 444 57.76 -22.65 42.29
CA SER A 444 57.95 -24.07 41.97
C SER A 444 59.01 -24.73 42.86
N THR A 445 59.01 -26.06 42.91
CA THR A 445 59.99 -26.81 43.71
C THR A 445 61.39 -26.71 43.09
N GLY A 446 62.18 -25.74 43.55
CA GLY A 446 63.56 -25.51 43.12
C GLY A 446 63.78 -24.30 42.22
N GLN A 447 62.72 -23.56 41.86
CA GLN A 447 62.83 -22.33 41.08
C GLN A 447 61.59 -21.45 41.31
N ASN A 448 61.78 -20.16 41.49
CA ASN A 448 60.70 -19.18 41.35
C ASN A 448 60.89 -18.43 40.04
N ASP A 449 59.80 -18.19 39.31
CA ASP A 449 59.80 -17.42 38.08
C ASP A 449 59.09 -16.09 38.30
N ARG A 450 59.75 -14.97 38.01
CA ARG A 450 59.20 -13.62 38.09
C ARG A 450 59.00 -13.03 36.69
N TYR A 451 57.84 -12.43 36.51
CA TYR A 451 57.39 -11.75 35.30
C TYR A 451 56.95 -10.34 35.65
N ILE A 452 57.29 -9.35 34.81
CA ILE A 452 56.88 -7.96 35.00
C ILE A 452 56.09 -7.57 33.75
N PHE A 453 54.77 -7.52 33.86
CA PHE A 453 53.88 -7.22 32.75
C PHE A 453 53.60 -5.73 32.64
N ASP A 454 53.68 -5.22 31.42
CA ASP A 454 53.28 -3.86 31.06
C ASP A 454 51.73 -3.72 30.96
N GLU A 455 51.30 -2.51 30.61
CA GLU A 455 49.87 -2.16 30.43
C GLU A 455 49.17 -2.91 29.29
N LEU A 456 49.94 -3.60 28.44
CA LEU A 456 49.46 -4.41 27.32
C LEU A 456 49.57 -5.93 27.62
N GLY A 457 50.01 -6.31 28.83
CA GLY A 457 50.21 -7.71 29.22
C GLY A 457 51.50 -8.35 28.69
N ASN A 458 52.47 -7.58 28.20
CA ASN A 458 53.75 -8.12 27.73
C ASN A 458 54.84 -8.06 28.81
N ALA A 459 55.71 -9.07 28.84
CA ALA A 459 56.93 -9.06 29.64
C ALA A 459 58.16 -9.31 28.75
N ASP A 460 59.07 -8.35 28.74
CA ASP A 460 60.31 -8.41 27.95
C ASP A 460 61.22 -9.58 28.35
N PHE A 461 61.09 -10.10 29.57
CA PHE A 461 61.90 -11.22 30.04
C PHE A 461 61.26 -11.96 31.23
N ARG A 462 61.70 -13.20 31.43
CA ARG A 462 61.51 -13.94 32.69
C ARG A 462 62.77 -13.89 33.52
N GLU A 463 62.63 -13.59 34.79
CA GLU A 463 63.68 -13.82 35.78
C GLU A 463 63.39 -15.11 36.55
N ALA A 464 64.44 -15.89 36.84
CA ALA A 464 64.34 -17.06 37.70
C ALA A 464 65.23 -16.89 38.93
N ASP A 465 64.72 -17.30 40.09
CA ASP A 465 65.51 -17.53 41.30
C ASP A 465 65.57 -19.04 41.55
N TYR A 466 66.73 -19.64 41.33
CA TYR A 466 66.97 -21.09 41.50
C TYR A 466 67.09 -21.52 42.97
N LEU A 467 66.80 -20.63 43.93
CA LEU A 467 66.84 -20.89 45.38
C LEU A 467 68.23 -21.37 45.86
N ASP A 468 69.27 -21.06 45.08
CA ASP A 468 70.67 -21.42 45.31
C ASP A 468 71.48 -20.29 45.99
N GLY A 469 70.80 -19.19 46.31
CA GLY A 469 71.37 -18.00 46.95
C GLY A 469 71.92 -16.95 45.98
N ASN A 470 71.80 -17.16 44.65
CA ASN A 470 72.28 -16.21 43.64
C ASN A 470 71.26 -15.13 43.24
N GLY A 471 70.03 -15.19 43.77
CA GLY A 471 68.96 -14.24 43.49
C GLY A 471 68.39 -14.37 42.07
N TRP A 472 67.63 -13.35 41.64
CA TRP A 472 66.96 -13.31 40.33
C TRP A 472 67.97 -13.20 39.18
N GLN A 473 67.89 -14.12 38.22
CA GLN A 473 68.67 -14.15 36.99
C GLN A 473 67.75 -14.10 35.77
N MET A 474 68.05 -13.27 34.76
CA MET A 474 67.28 -13.26 33.52
C MET A 474 67.55 -14.54 32.70
N ILE A 475 66.49 -15.24 32.27
CA ILE A 475 66.59 -16.54 31.61
C ILE A 475 66.12 -16.50 30.14
N ASP A 476 64.92 -16.00 29.86
CA ASP A 476 64.29 -16.03 28.52
C ASP A 476 63.85 -14.62 28.08
N ASN A 477 63.86 -14.36 26.76
CA ASN A 477 63.74 -13.00 26.20
C ASN A 477 62.34 -12.56 25.74
N GLN A 478 61.29 -13.39 25.78
CA GLN A 478 59.95 -12.98 25.29
C GLN A 478 58.82 -13.81 25.92
N ILE A 479 57.98 -13.16 26.73
CA ILE A 479 56.77 -13.77 27.33
C ILE A 479 55.59 -12.83 27.15
N ASN A 480 54.45 -13.39 26.79
CA ASN A 480 53.20 -12.66 26.64
C ASN A 480 52.14 -13.23 27.60
N LEU A 481 51.39 -12.34 28.24
CA LEU A 481 50.23 -12.66 29.04
C LEU A 481 48.99 -12.06 28.38
N SER A 482 48.12 -12.92 27.87
CA SER A 482 46.83 -12.50 27.33
C SER A 482 45.70 -12.86 28.27
N TYR A 483 44.68 -12.01 28.34
CA TYR A 483 43.43 -12.30 29.04
C TYR A 483 42.33 -12.51 28.00
N SER A 484 41.66 -13.66 28.06
CA SER A 484 40.52 -13.96 27.19
C SER A 484 39.58 -14.93 27.88
N ASN A 485 38.27 -14.66 27.79
CA ASN A 485 37.21 -15.53 28.31
C ASN A 485 37.41 -15.97 29.77
N GLY A 486 37.81 -15.03 30.63
CA GLY A 486 38.02 -15.33 32.06
C GLY A 486 39.24 -16.18 32.38
N GLN A 487 40.15 -16.30 31.41
CA GLN A 487 41.40 -17.02 31.54
C GLN A 487 42.57 -16.12 31.21
N LEU A 488 43.61 -16.26 32.01
CA LEU A 488 44.89 -15.61 31.81
C LEU A 488 45.86 -16.65 31.22
N ILE A 489 46.44 -16.37 30.06
CA ILE A 489 47.28 -17.31 29.32
C ILE A 489 48.70 -16.77 29.26
N LEU A 490 49.60 -17.42 29.99
CA LEU A 490 51.03 -17.11 30.01
C LEU A 490 51.74 -17.94 28.93
N THR A 491 52.22 -17.30 27.87
CA THR A 491 52.89 -17.97 26.75
C THR A 491 54.37 -17.65 26.72
N ASN A 492 55.21 -18.69 26.77
CA ASN A 492 56.63 -18.56 26.46
C ASN A 492 56.80 -18.61 24.94
N LEU A 493 57.14 -17.46 24.34
CA LEU A 493 57.19 -17.30 22.89
C LEU A 493 58.35 -18.06 22.25
N TYR A 494 59.42 -18.35 23.01
CA TYR A 494 60.58 -19.09 22.51
C TYR A 494 60.30 -20.59 22.39
N TRP A 495 59.63 -21.17 23.39
CA TRP A 495 59.30 -22.60 23.41
C TRP A 495 57.90 -22.93 22.84
N ASN A 496 57.10 -21.90 22.56
CA ASN A 496 55.69 -22.00 22.17
C ASN A 496 54.87 -22.88 23.14
N VAL A 497 55.10 -22.68 24.45
CA VAL A 497 54.40 -23.38 25.54
C VAL A 497 53.57 -22.37 26.30
N SER A 498 52.29 -22.67 26.52
CA SER A 498 51.35 -21.81 27.25
C SER A 498 50.84 -22.49 28.51
N ASN A 499 50.73 -21.72 29.59
CA ASN A 499 50.04 -22.10 30.82
C ASN A 499 48.79 -21.24 30.98
N THR A 500 47.67 -21.88 31.30
CA THR A 500 46.38 -21.20 31.45
C THR A 500 45.99 -21.13 32.92
N TYR A 501 45.63 -19.95 33.39
CA TYR A 501 45.19 -19.64 34.75
C TYR A 501 43.72 -19.18 34.75
N ASN A 502 42.94 -19.67 35.70
CA ASN A 502 41.56 -19.24 35.88
C ASN A 502 41.50 -18.00 36.78
N VAL A 503 40.84 -16.95 36.31
CA VAL A 503 40.84 -15.62 36.94
C VAL A 503 39.42 -15.11 37.29
N ASP A 504 38.36 -15.82 36.89
CA ASP A 504 36.97 -15.38 37.05
C ASP A 504 36.36 -15.58 38.45
N ASN A 505 37.13 -16.03 39.46
CA ASN A 505 36.56 -16.32 40.79
C ASN A 505 37.57 -16.30 41.96
N VAL A 506 38.68 -15.57 41.85
CA VAL A 506 39.72 -15.61 42.88
C VAL A 506 40.38 -14.24 43.09
N ASP A 507 40.78 -14.00 44.34
CA ASP A 507 41.63 -12.91 44.80
C ASP A 507 42.60 -12.41 43.72
N ASP A 508 42.57 -11.11 43.42
CA ASP A 508 43.41 -10.39 42.45
C ASP A 508 44.93 -10.56 42.71
N MET A 509 45.28 -11.24 43.80
CA MET A 509 46.62 -11.55 44.24
C MET A 509 47.11 -12.96 43.87
N ILE A 510 46.25 -13.95 43.57
CA ILE A 510 46.70 -15.33 43.28
C ILE A 510 45.82 -16.00 42.22
N PHE A 511 46.45 -16.47 41.13
CA PHE A 511 45.79 -17.25 40.08
C PHE A 511 46.25 -18.69 40.06
N TYR A 512 45.31 -19.58 39.73
CA TYR A 512 45.52 -21.02 39.74
C TYR A 512 45.45 -21.56 38.31
N SER A 513 46.48 -22.27 37.88
CA SER A 513 46.48 -22.96 36.59
C SER A 513 45.80 -24.32 36.65
N THR A 514 45.48 -24.85 35.48
CA THR A 514 44.85 -26.17 35.32
C THR A 514 45.73 -27.34 35.79
N ASP A 515 47.06 -27.17 35.80
CA ASP A 515 48.04 -28.11 36.33
C ASP A 515 48.37 -27.90 37.82
N GLY A 516 47.66 -26.98 38.50
CA GLY A 516 47.79 -26.74 39.93
C GLY A 516 48.96 -25.82 40.32
N THR A 517 49.55 -25.11 39.36
CA THR A 517 50.57 -24.10 39.64
C THR A 517 49.92 -22.76 39.97
N GLU A 518 50.58 -22.00 40.85
CA GLU A 518 50.05 -20.72 41.32
C GLU A 518 50.89 -19.56 40.75
N LEU A 519 50.21 -18.48 40.36
CA LEU A 519 50.80 -17.23 39.93
C LEU A 519 50.37 -16.13 40.89
N HIS A 520 51.33 -15.55 41.62
CA HIS A 520 51.09 -14.62 42.72
C HIS A 520 51.47 -13.20 42.32
N ARG A 521 50.60 -12.22 42.61
CA ARG A 521 50.92 -10.80 42.46
C ARG A 521 51.81 -10.36 43.61
N GLN A 522 52.86 -9.60 43.30
CA GLN A 522 53.77 -9.04 44.30
C GLN A 522 53.38 -7.63 44.73
#